data_AF-A0A536EDR3-F1
#
_entry.id   AF-A0A536EDR3-F1
#
_cell.length_a   1.000
_cell.length_b   1.000
_cell.length_c   1.000
_cell.angle_alpha   90.00
_cell.angle_beta   90.00
_cell.angle_gamma   90.00
#
_symmetry.space_group_name_H-M   'P 1'
#
loop_
_entity.id
_entity.type
_entity.pdbx_description
1 polymer ?
#
loop_
_entity_poly.entity_id
_entity_poly.type
_entity_poly.pdbx_seq_one_letter_code
_entity_poly.pdbx_strand_id
1 'polypeptide(L)'
;MSAYGLRVNRAAQEHVRSRLARLAAVEEAVATGSVVESAYEALAEAPSMLVVASLDDVTLSPRRPNLPGAASRPNWSIALPRTLEQLRRDA
;
A
#
# COMPACT_ATOMS: atom_id res chain seq x y z
N MET A 1 9.89 15.56 -11.46
CA MET A 1 8.52 15.90 -10.98
C MET A 1 7.60 14.74 -11.29
N SER A 2 6.49 14.58 -10.56
CA SER A 2 5.45 13.60 -10.89
C SER A 2 4.66 14.05 -12.13
N ALA A 3 3.81 13.17 -12.68
CA ALA A 3 2.88 13.49 -13.76
C ALA A 3 1.91 14.65 -13.42
N TYR A 4 1.79 15.03 -12.14
CA TYR A 4 0.95 16.12 -11.65
C TYR A 4 1.76 17.33 -11.17
N GLY A 5 3.04 17.43 -11.55
CA GLY A 5 3.89 18.57 -11.20
C GLY A 5 4.39 18.59 -9.75
N LEU A 6 4.18 17.53 -8.97
CA LEU A 6 4.63 17.45 -7.59
C LEU A 6 6.10 17.04 -7.49
N ARG A 7 6.80 17.52 -6.48
CA ARG A 7 8.17 17.07 -6.16
C ARG A 7 8.10 15.68 -5.54
N VAL A 8 8.76 14.72 -6.18
CA VAL A 8 8.86 13.35 -5.65
C VAL A 8 9.94 13.30 -4.57
N ASN A 9 9.57 12.90 -3.35
CA ASN A 9 10.53 12.73 -2.27
C ASN A 9 11.11 11.31 -2.29
N ARG A 10 12.14 11.10 -3.13
CA ARG A 10 12.78 9.79 -3.29
C ARG A 10 13.41 9.27 -1.99
N ALA A 11 14.00 10.15 -1.18
CA ALA A 11 14.59 9.76 0.10
C ALA A 11 13.54 9.20 1.06
N ALA A 12 12.35 9.83 1.14
CA ALA A 12 11.25 9.31 1.94
C ALA A 12 10.71 7.97 1.40
N GLN A 13 10.65 7.79 0.07
CA GLN A 13 10.23 6.52 -0.52
C GLN A 13 11.21 5.39 -0.15
N GLU A 14 12.51 5.63 -0.26
CA GLU A 14 13.54 4.65 0.10
C GLU A 14 13.50 4.31 1.59
N HIS A 15 13.31 5.32 2.44
CA HIS A 15 13.17 5.11 3.88
C HIS A 15 11.97 4.23 4.25
N VAL A 16 10.82 4.41 3.57
CA VAL A 16 9.65 3.53 3.77
C VAL A 16 9.95 2.12 3.27
N ARG A 17 10.57 1.98 2.09
CA ARG A 17 10.97 0.68 1.53
C ARG A 17 11.88 -0.10 2.47
N SER A 18 12.93 0.54 3.00
CA SER A 18 13.85 -0.08 3.96
C SER A 18 13.14 -0.53 5.24
N ARG A 19 12.21 0.29 5.77
CA ARG A 19 11.42 -0.11 6.95
C ARG A 19 10.51 -1.31 6.69
N LEU A 20 9.86 -1.36 5.53
CA LEU A 20 9.02 -2.49 5.14
C LEU A 20 9.85 -3.75 4.95
N ALA A 21 11.00 -3.68 4.28
CA ALA A 21 11.89 -4.82 4.09
C ALA A 21 12.33 -5.42 5.45
N ARG A 22 12.70 -4.56 6.41
CA ARG A 22 13.06 -4.99 7.77
C ARG A 22 11.88 -5.58 8.53
N LEU A 23 10.69 -4.99 8.43
CA LEU A 23 9.50 -5.42 9.16
C LEU A 23 8.98 -6.77 8.62
N ALA A 24 8.94 -6.91 7.30
CA ALA A 24 8.48 -8.10 6.61
C ALA A 24 9.54 -9.22 6.55
N ALA A 25 10.76 -8.98 7.05
CA ALA A 25 11.89 -9.93 7.01
C ALA A 25 12.16 -10.54 5.61
N VAL A 26 11.93 -9.75 4.55
CA VAL A 26 12.07 -10.18 3.16
C VAL A 26 13.45 -9.83 2.58
N GLU A 27 14.03 -10.75 1.82
CA GLU A 27 15.20 -10.48 0.99
C GLU A 27 14.85 -9.66 -0.26
N GLU A 28 15.85 -9.21 -1.03
CA GLU A 28 15.60 -8.52 -2.29
C GLU A 28 14.91 -9.45 -3.31
N ALA A 29 14.02 -8.89 -4.14
CA ALA A 29 13.26 -9.58 -5.21
C ALA A 29 12.02 -10.41 -4.82
N VAL A 30 11.42 -10.19 -3.64
CA VAL A 30 10.13 -10.79 -3.25
C VAL A 30 8.93 -10.11 -3.94
N ALA A 31 7.90 -10.88 -4.27
CA ALA A 31 6.65 -10.36 -4.84
C ALA A 31 5.95 -9.37 -3.90
N THR A 32 5.39 -8.28 -4.42
CA THR A 32 4.73 -7.24 -3.62
C THR A 32 3.65 -7.79 -2.68
N GLY A 33 2.88 -8.79 -3.13
CA GLY A 33 1.86 -9.45 -2.30
C GLY A 33 2.43 -10.06 -1.02
N SER A 34 3.52 -10.81 -1.13
CA SER A 34 4.18 -11.42 0.04
C SER A 34 4.76 -10.36 0.99
N VAL A 35 5.28 -9.25 0.46
CA VAL A 35 5.74 -8.13 1.31
C VAL A 35 4.58 -7.51 2.10
N VAL A 36 3.41 -7.37 1.47
CA VAL A 36 2.19 -6.87 2.13
C VAL A 36 1.70 -7.85 3.19
N GLU A 37 1.62 -9.13 2.88
CA GLU A 37 1.22 -10.19 3.81
C GLU A 37 2.11 -10.19 5.06
N SER A 38 3.44 -10.31 4.89
CA SER A 38 4.38 -10.32 6.02
C SER A 38 4.39 -9.02 6.82
N ALA A 39 4.13 -7.87 6.19
CA ALA A 39 3.97 -6.62 6.93
C ALA A 39 2.70 -6.64 7.81
N TYR A 40 1.59 -7.20 7.32
CA TYR A 40 0.37 -7.33 8.09
C TYR A 40 0.47 -8.42 9.18
N GLU A 41 1.22 -9.51 8.96
CA GLU A 41 1.56 -10.49 10.00
C GLU A 41 2.32 -9.82 11.15
N ALA A 42 3.34 -9.01 10.84
CA ALA A 42 4.07 -8.27 11.86
C ALA A 42 3.20 -7.24 12.60
N LEU A 43 2.21 -6.63 11.92
CA LEU A 43 1.26 -5.73 12.56
C LEU A 43 0.25 -6.46 13.45
N ALA A 44 -0.13 -7.69 13.10
CA ALA A 44 -1.05 -8.50 13.90
C ALA A 44 -0.46 -8.88 15.27
N GLU A 45 0.87 -9.03 15.35
CA GLU A 45 1.61 -9.29 16.58
C GLU A 45 1.95 -8.02 17.38
N ALA A 46 1.64 -6.84 16.85
CA ALA A 46 1.94 -5.59 17.54
C ALA A 46 1.04 -5.42 18.78
N PRO A 47 1.51 -4.76 19.86
CA PRO A 47 0.71 -4.48 21.06
C PRO A 47 -0.32 -3.35 20.84
N SER A 48 -0.91 -3.30 19.65
CA SER A 48 -1.94 -2.33 19.26
C SER A 48 -3.31 -2.85 19.66
N MET A 49 -4.15 -1.99 20.26
CA MET A 49 -5.54 -2.35 20.58
C MET A 49 -6.37 -2.64 19.33
N LEU A 50 -6.05 -1.99 18.21
CA LEU A 50 -6.72 -2.16 16.93
C LEU A 50 -5.68 -2.21 15.81
N VAL A 51 -5.81 -3.20 14.94
CA VAL A 51 -5.09 -3.31 13.68
C VAL A 51 -6.08 -3.16 12.54
N VAL A 52 -5.73 -2.37 11.54
CA VAL A 52 -6.60 -2.08 10.38
C VAL A 52 -5.88 -2.49 9.11
N ALA A 53 -6.54 -3.30 8.29
CA ALA A 53 -6.12 -3.61 6.94
C ALA A 53 -6.90 -2.78 5.92
N SER A 54 -6.21 -2.25 4.91
CA SER A 54 -6.84 -1.49 3.83
C SER A 54 -7.20 -2.40 2.65
N LEU A 55 -8.38 -2.18 2.05
CA LEU A 55 -8.76 -2.91 0.83
C LEU A 55 -7.88 -2.54 -0.38
N ASP A 56 -7.24 -1.36 -0.36
CA ASP A 56 -6.22 -1.01 -1.35
C ASP A 56 -5.04 -1.99 -1.29
N ASP A 57 -4.59 -2.38 -0.09
CA ASP A 57 -3.48 -3.33 0.06
C ASP A 57 -3.92 -4.76 -0.26
N VAL A 58 -5.12 -5.18 0.18
CA VAL A 58 -5.70 -6.50 -0.18
C VAL A 58 -5.78 -6.69 -1.69
N THR A 59 -6.07 -5.62 -2.42
CA THR A 59 -6.19 -5.66 -3.88
C THR A 59 -4.89 -5.31 -4.61
N LEU A 60 -3.81 -5.02 -3.90
CA LEU A 60 -2.55 -4.48 -4.43
C LEU A 60 -2.79 -3.29 -5.38
N SER A 61 -3.72 -2.41 -4.99
CA SER A 61 -4.17 -1.28 -5.78
C SER A 61 -2.97 -0.40 -6.20
N PRO A 62 -2.65 -0.31 -7.51
CA PRO A 62 -1.49 0.45 -7.97
C PRO A 62 -1.71 1.97 -7.85
N ARG A 63 -2.95 2.41 -7.60
CA ARG A 63 -3.34 3.82 -7.60
C ARG A 63 -3.90 4.22 -6.25
N ARG A 64 -3.22 5.18 -5.59
CA ARG A 64 -3.73 5.78 -4.35
C ARG A 64 -5.09 6.46 -4.57
N PRO A 65 -6.05 6.35 -3.62
CA PRO A 65 -7.34 7.03 -3.73
C PRO A 65 -7.18 8.55 -3.74
N ASN A 66 -6.17 9.07 -3.04
CA ASN A 66 -5.83 10.48 -3.00
C ASN A 66 -4.32 10.72 -3.15
N LEU A 67 -3.97 11.79 -3.87
CA LEU A 67 -2.61 12.33 -3.92
C LEU A 67 -2.66 13.81 -3.51
N PRO A 68 -2.27 14.13 -2.27
CA PRO A 68 -2.26 15.52 -1.79
C PRO A 68 -1.47 16.45 -2.70
N GLY A 69 -2.01 17.64 -2.97
CA GLY A 69 -1.42 18.64 -3.86
C GLY A 69 -1.68 18.42 -5.36
N ALA A 70 -2.23 17.28 -5.78
CA ALA A 70 -2.57 17.03 -7.18
C ALA A 70 -4.07 17.28 -7.46
N ALA A 71 -4.50 18.54 -7.46
CA ALA A 71 -5.91 18.90 -7.61
C ALA A 71 -6.53 18.50 -8.97
N SER A 72 -5.74 18.43 -10.04
CA SER A 72 -6.18 18.00 -11.38
C SER A 72 -6.30 16.48 -11.54
N ARG A 73 -5.90 15.71 -10.53
CA ARG A 73 -6.06 14.25 -10.49
C ARG A 73 -7.48 13.91 -10.06
N PRO A 74 -8.09 12.81 -10.56
CA PRO A 74 -9.38 12.31 -10.06
C PRO A 74 -9.23 11.68 -8.66
N ASN A 75 -8.88 12.50 -7.66
CA ASN A 75 -8.81 12.06 -6.27
C ASN A 75 -10.22 11.73 -5.77
N TRP A 76 -10.31 10.76 -4.87
CA TRP A 76 -11.57 10.33 -4.23
C TRP A 76 -12.62 9.75 -5.19
N SER A 77 -12.26 9.49 -6.44
CA SER A 77 -13.12 8.90 -7.46
C SER A 77 -12.43 7.74 -8.19
N ILE A 78 -11.52 7.04 -7.51
CA ILE A 78 -10.81 5.88 -8.03
C ILE A 78 -11.41 4.64 -7.37
N ALA A 79 -11.96 3.74 -8.17
CA ALA A 79 -12.49 2.48 -7.70
C ALA A 79 -11.36 1.49 -7.37
N LEU A 80 -11.66 0.55 -6.47
CA LEU A 80 -10.81 -0.63 -6.25
C LEU A 80 -10.77 -1.49 -7.52
N PRO A 81 -9.67 -2.23 -7.77
CA PRO A 81 -9.53 -3.05 -8.97
C PRO A 81 -10.32 -4.38 -8.90
N ARG A 82 -11.00 -4.65 -7.78
CA ARG A 82 -11.82 -5.85 -7.54
C ARG A 82 -13.19 -5.46 -6.99
N THR A 83 -14.22 -6.23 -7.34
CA THR A 83 -15.56 -6.12 -6.72
C THR A 83 -15.59 -6.80 -5.35
N LEU A 84 -16.63 -6.52 -4.55
CA LEU A 84 -16.82 -7.18 -3.25
C LEU A 84 -17.02 -8.70 -3.40
N GLU A 85 -17.71 -9.14 -4.46
CA GLU A 85 -17.94 -10.56 -4.74
C GLU A 85 -16.65 -11.28 -5.13
N GLN A 86 -15.74 -10.58 -5.84
CA GLN A 86 -14.42 -11.13 -6.15
C GLN A 86 -13.59 -11.29 -4.88
N LEU A 87 -13.56 -10.26 -4.04
CA LEU A 87 -12.84 -10.30 -2.76
C LEU A 87 -13.32 -11.42 -1.83
N ARG A 88 -14.63 -11.70 -1.81
CA ARG A 88 -15.20 -12.78 -0.98
C ARG A 88 -14.88 -14.19 -1.47
N ARG A 89 -14.54 -14.37 -2.75
CA ARG A 89 -14.19 -15.70 -3.31
C ARG A 89 -12.71 -16.05 -3.13
N ASP A 90 -11.87 -15.02 -3.05
CA ASP A 90 -10.41 -15.16 -2.99
C ASP A 90 -9.89 -15.20 -1.53
N ALA A 91 -10.77 -14.99 -0.54
CA ALA A 91 -10.50 -15.09 0.90
C ALA A 91 -10.77 -16.50 1.42
#